data_AF-A0A226MEK9-F1
#
_entry.id   AF-A0A226MEK9-F1
#
_cell.length_a   1.000
_cell.length_b   1.000
_cell.length_c   1.000
_cell.angle_alpha   90.00
_cell.angle_beta   90.00
_cell.angle_gamma   90.00
#
_symmetry.space_group_name_H-M   'P 1'
#
loop_
_entity.id
_entity.type
_entity.pdbx_description
1 polymer ?
#
loop_
_entity_poly.entity_id
_entity_poly.type
_entity_poly.pdbx_seq_one_letter_code
_entity_poly.pdbx_strand_id
1 'polypeptide(L)'
;MAGAGAWCALWQRAAGPREQRVLELLSYGLVALGAGSALLLRFIPMPYGRYSSRRFGWLLPARPAWLLQELPALLVPLALAACVPAWRLPNAALLSCFVLHYVHRALIFPFLIRQGKPTPFFTFLLALLFCIYNGYLQGRSLSSYAEYPSDWLKHPCFIAGGMFEYVSGANFFGEILEWFGFSLACCTMESFAFALCTLFILGSRAKQHHQWYLEKFEDYPKNRKAVIPFVY
;
A
#
# COMPACT_ATOMS: atom_id res chain seq x y z
N MET A 1 21.30 -13.74 -21.07
CA MET A 1 20.69 -12.59 -21.79
C MET A 1 19.42 -12.95 -22.58
N ALA A 2 19.10 -14.22 -22.85
CA ALA A 2 17.84 -14.62 -23.51
C ALA A 2 16.56 -14.44 -22.65
N GLY A 3 16.68 -14.51 -21.31
CA GLY A 3 15.53 -14.45 -20.39
C GLY A 3 14.85 -13.07 -20.28
N ALA A 4 15.62 -11.98 -20.34
CA ALA A 4 15.07 -10.62 -20.22
C ALA A 4 14.25 -10.22 -21.46
N GLY A 5 14.68 -10.62 -22.66
CA GLY A 5 13.92 -10.41 -23.90
C GLY A 5 12.61 -11.21 -23.94
N ALA A 6 12.64 -12.47 -23.49
CA ALA A 6 11.43 -13.29 -23.39
C ALA A 6 10.43 -12.76 -22.35
N TRP A 7 10.92 -12.28 -21.22
CA TRP A 7 10.11 -11.64 -20.17
C TRP A 7 9.37 -10.40 -20.69
N CYS A 8 10.09 -9.48 -21.33
CA CYS A 8 9.45 -8.28 -21.84
C CYS A 8 8.52 -8.55 -23.04
N ALA A 9 8.87 -9.52 -23.89
CA ALA A 9 7.97 -9.95 -24.96
C ALA A 9 6.66 -10.56 -24.44
N LEU A 10 6.71 -11.30 -23.32
CA LEU A 10 5.50 -11.82 -22.66
C LEU A 10 4.58 -10.69 -22.22
N TRP A 11 5.11 -9.70 -21.50
CA TRP A 11 4.31 -8.59 -20.97
C TRP A 11 3.81 -7.63 -22.05
N GLN A 12 4.58 -7.44 -23.12
CA GLN A 12 4.10 -6.71 -24.29
C GLN A 12 2.94 -7.44 -25.00
N ARG A 13 2.94 -8.78 -25.02
CA ARG A 13 1.83 -9.58 -25.56
C ARG A 13 0.61 -9.63 -24.64
N ALA A 14 0.83 -9.57 -23.32
CA ALA A 14 -0.25 -9.52 -22.33
C ALA A 14 -1.01 -8.18 -22.38
N ALA A 15 -0.33 -7.10 -22.79
CA ALA A 15 -0.90 -5.77 -22.92
C ALA A 15 -2.10 -5.73 -23.88
N GLY A 16 -3.19 -5.12 -23.42
CA GLY A 16 -4.38 -4.89 -24.25
C GLY A 16 -5.66 -4.77 -23.44
N PRO A 17 -6.82 -4.64 -24.12
CA PRO A 17 -8.10 -4.36 -23.47
C PRO A 17 -8.54 -5.42 -22.45
N ARG A 18 -8.12 -6.69 -22.64
CA ARG A 18 -8.42 -7.77 -21.70
C ARG A 18 -7.67 -7.60 -20.39
N GLU A 19 -6.37 -7.28 -20.45
CA GLU A 19 -5.56 -7.06 -19.25
C GLU A 19 -6.03 -5.79 -18.53
N GLN A 20 -6.40 -4.73 -19.24
CA GLN A 20 -7.02 -3.55 -18.64
C GLN A 20 -8.29 -3.87 -17.86
N ARG A 21 -9.20 -4.70 -18.42
CA ARG A 21 -10.39 -5.19 -17.70
C ARG A 21 -10.02 -6.02 -16.47
N VAL A 22 -8.96 -6.81 -16.55
CA VAL A 22 -8.46 -7.56 -15.38
C VAL A 22 -8.00 -6.59 -14.30
N LEU A 23 -7.24 -5.53 -14.61
CA LEU A 23 -6.83 -4.51 -13.64
C LEU A 23 -8.03 -3.81 -12.99
N GLU A 24 -9.07 -3.55 -13.75
CA GLU A 24 -10.31 -2.98 -13.22
C GLU A 24 -11.03 -3.93 -12.24
N LEU A 25 -11.21 -5.20 -12.63
CA LEU A 25 -11.80 -6.22 -11.76
C LEU A 25 -10.97 -6.46 -10.50
N LEU A 26 -9.65 -6.43 -10.62
CA LEU A 26 -8.74 -6.48 -9.49
C LEU A 26 -8.98 -5.24 -8.58
N SER A 27 -9.07 -4.04 -9.14
CA SER A 27 -9.36 -2.83 -8.35
C SER A 27 -10.66 -2.97 -7.52
N TYR A 28 -11.73 -3.49 -8.11
CA TYR A 28 -12.97 -3.78 -7.36
C TYR A 28 -12.78 -4.85 -6.29
N GLY A 29 -12.05 -5.93 -6.62
CA GLY A 29 -11.68 -6.98 -5.67
C GLY A 29 -10.89 -6.43 -4.48
N LEU A 30 -9.95 -5.49 -4.71
CA LEU A 30 -9.15 -4.86 -3.69
C LEU A 30 -9.99 -4.05 -2.69
N VAL A 31 -10.95 -3.27 -3.20
CA VAL A 31 -11.89 -2.52 -2.37
C VAL A 31 -12.76 -3.48 -1.56
N ALA A 32 -13.29 -4.54 -2.18
CA ALA A 32 -14.11 -5.55 -1.50
C ALA A 32 -13.33 -6.27 -0.39
N LEU A 33 -12.07 -6.65 -0.65
CA LEU A 33 -11.18 -7.25 0.35
C LEU A 33 -10.87 -6.31 1.50
N GLY A 34 -10.63 -5.02 1.21
CA GLY A 34 -10.41 -3.99 2.22
C GLY A 34 -11.64 -3.78 3.12
N ALA A 35 -12.82 -3.64 2.52
CA ALA A 35 -14.08 -3.51 3.25
C ALA A 35 -14.41 -4.75 4.08
N GLY A 36 -14.28 -5.95 3.49
CA GLY A 36 -14.45 -7.22 4.19
C GLY A 36 -13.48 -7.38 5.35
N SER A 37 -12.22 -6.97 5.17
CA SER A 37 -11.21 -6.97 6.24
C SER A 37 -11.57 -5.99 7.36
N ALA A 38 -12.03 -4.77 7.05
CA ALA A 38 -12.49 -3.82 8.06
C ALA A 38 -13.69 -4.36 8.86
N LEU A 39 -14.62 -5.06 8.21
CA LEU A 39 -15.72 -5.73 8.90
C LEU A 39 -15.22 -6.85 9.83
N LEU A 40 -14.31 -7.69 9.36
CA LEU A 40 -13.72 -8.77 10.18
C LEU A 40 -12.95 -8.21 11.38
N LEU A 41 -12.16 -7.14 11.17
CA LEU A 41 -11.39 -6.46 12.21
C LEU A 41 -12.27 -5.78 13.27
N ARG A 42 -13.59 -5.72 13.07
CA ARG A 42 -14.53 -5.31 14.10
C ARG A 42 -14.75 -6.38 15.17
N PHE A 43 -14.46 -7.64 14.83
CA PHE A 43 -14.65 -8.82 15.70
C PHE A 43 -13.35 -9.47 16.15
N ILE A 44 -12.24 -9.25 15.42
CA ILE A 44 -10.93 -9.78 15.77
C ILE A 44 -9.87 -8.66 15.87
N PRO A 45 -8.96 -8.71 16.87
CA PRO A 45 -7.84 -7.79 16.92
C PRO A 45 -6.88 -8.06 15.76
N MET A 46 -6.23 -7.00 15.28
CA MET A 46 -5.30 -7.06 14.17
C MET A 46 -4.16 -8.06 14.46
N PRO A 47 -4.00 -9.15 13.70
CA PRO A 47 -3.19 -10.31 14.10
C PRO A 47 -1.67 -10.12 13.92
N TYR A 48 -1.13 -8.95 14.27
CA TYR A 48 0.32 -8.71 14.33
C TYR A 48 0.66 -7.55 15.29
N GLY A 49 1.96 -7.30 15.48
CA GLY A 49 2.43 -6.24 16.35
C GLY A 49 1.94 -6.48 17.77
N ARG A 50 1.27 -5.49 18.37
CA ARG A 50 0.85 -5.53 19.77
C ARG A 50 -0.07 -6.72 20.12
N TYR A 51 -0.91 -7.17 19.17
CA TYR A 51 -1.85 -8.29 19.33
C TYR A 51 -1.34 -9.59 18.68
N SER A 52 -0.05 -9.69 18.37
CA SER A 52 0.54 -10.91 17.81
C SER A 52 0.33 -12.12 18.73
N SER A 53 -0.09 -13.24 18.14
CA SER A 53 -0.31 -14.52 18.83
C SER A 53 -0.15 -15.70 17.87
N ARG A 54 -0.01 -16.93 18.40
CA ARG A 54 0.08 -18.17 17.61
C ARG A 54 -1.24 -18.61 16.96
N ARG A 55 -2.34 -17.88 17.17
CA ARG A 55 -3.67 -18.21 16.62
C ARG A 55 -3.67 -18.26 15.09
N PHE A 56 -2.84 -17.46 14.45
CA PHE A 56 -2.75 -17.33 12.99
C PHE A 56 -1.42 -17.91 12.44
N GLY A 57 -0.99 -19.04 13.01
CA GLY A 57 0.18 -19.80 12.58
C GLY A 57 1.41 -19.58 13.44
N TRP A 58 2.54 -20.18 13.02
CA TRP A 58 3.81 -20.00 13.72
C TRP A 58 4.32 -18.57 13.59
N LEU A 59 5.16 -18.17 14.54
CA LEU A 59 5.67 -16.81 14.63
C LEU A 59 6.98 -16.67 13.87
N LEU A 60 7.03 -15.73 12.95
CA LEU A 60 8.23 -15.32 12.24
C LEU A 60 8.90 -14.15 12.95
N PRO A 61 10.24 -14.04 12.94
CA PRO A 61 10.91 -12.85 13.45
C PRO A 61 10.47 -11.60 12.67
N ALA A 62 10.23 -10.50 13.38
CA ALA A 62 9.59 -9.32 12.81
C ALA A 62 10.35 -8.74 11.60
N ARG A 63 11.66 -8.51 11.74
CA ARG A 63 12.46 -7.87 10.69
C ARG A 63 12.45 -8.62 9.35
N PRO A 64 12.77 -9.93 9.29
CA PRO A 64 12.71 -10.67 8.01
C PRO A 64 11.27 -10.79 7.49
N ALA A 65 10.26 -10.90 8.35
CA ALA A 65 8.87 -10.90 7.89
C ALA A 65 8.50 -9.57 7.20
N TRP A 66 8.83 -8.43 7.80
CA TRP A 66 8.57 -7.11 7.22
C TRP A 66 9.41 -6.84 5.95
N LEU A 67 10.67 -7.27 5.91
CA LEU A 67 11.50 -7.18 4.71
C LEU A 67 10.89 -7.97 3.56
N LEU A 68 10.56 -9.25 3.79
CA LEU A 68 10.12 -10.14 2.72
C LEU A 68 8.68 -9.87 2.26
N GLN A 69 7.77 -9.47 3.16
CA GLN A 69 6.38 -9.25 2.79
C GLN A 69 6.19 -8.01 1.90
N GLU A 70 6.99 -6.96 2.11
CA GLU A 70 6.87 -5.68 1.38
C GLU A 70 7.69 -5.67 0.08
N LEU A 71 8.71 -6.52 -0.03
CA LEU A 71 9.63 -6.56 -1.16
C LEU A 71 8.96 -6.75 -2.53
N PRO A 72 7.88 -7.55 -2.69
CA PRO A 72 7.23 -7.69 -4.00
C PRO A 72 6.63 -6.38 -4.52
N ALA A 73 6.14 -5.49 -3.65
CA ALA A 73 5.61 -4.20 -4.05
C ALA A 73 6.71 -3.24 -4.54
N LEU A 74 7.98 -3.55 -4.30
CA LEU A 74 9.13 -2.88 -4.93
C LEU A 74 9.54 -3.59 -6.23
N LEU A 75 9.75 -4.91 -6.16
CA LEU A 75 10.36 -5.66 -7.27
C LEU A 75 9.44 -5.85 -8.46
N VAL A 76 8.14 -6.07 -8.24
CA VAL A 76 7.16 -6.29 -9.32
C VAL A 76 7.03 -5.03 -10.21
N PRO A 77 6.79 -3.82 -9.68
CA PRO A 77 6.75 -2.63 -10.52
C PRO A 77 8.06 -2.36 -11.25
N LEU A 78 9.22 -2.60 -10.62
CA LEU A 78 10.53 -2.44 -11.28
C LEU A 78 10.72 -3.43 -12.44
N ALA A 79 10.33 -4.69 -12.25
CA ALA A 79 10.42 -5.71 -13.29
C ALA A 79 9.49 -5.43 -14.48
N LEU A 80 8.31 -4.86 -14.23
CA LEU A 80 7.40 -4.38 -15.28
C LEU A 80 7.93 -3.13 -15.97
N ALA A 81 8.48 -2.19 -15.19
CA ALA A 81 9.02 -0.93 -15.68
C ALA A 81 10.21 -1.12 -16.63
N ALA A 82 11.03 -2.14 -16.38
CA ALA A 82 12.16 -2.51 -17.25
C ALA A 82 11.73 -2.95 -18.67
N CYS A 83 10.44 -3.28 -18.86
CA CYS A 83 9.90 -3.71 -20.15
C CYS A 83 9.17 -2.61 -20.93
N VAL A 84 9.14 -1.39 -20.39
CA VAL A 84 8.55 -0.22 -21.06
C VAL A 84 9.55 0.35 -22.07
N PRO A 85 9.19 0.46 -23.36
CA PRO A 85 10.14 0.90 -24.40
C PRO A 85 10.45 2.40 -24.32
N ALA A 86 9.49 3.23 -23.90
CA ALA A 86 9.67 4.67 -23.74
C ALA A 86 8.77 5.21 -22.64
N TRP A 87 9.33 6.01 -21.75
CA TRP A 87 8.61 6.60 -20.62
C TRP A 87 8.09 7.99 -20.94
N ARG A 88 6.82 8.25 -20.61
CA ARG A 88 6.29 9.60 -20.45
C ARG A 88 6.70 10.12 -19.06
N LEU A 89 7.10 11.39 -18.98
CA LEU A 89 7.60 12.01 -17.74
C LEU A 89 6.63 11.88 -16.55
N PRO A 90 5.30 12.13 -16.69
CA PRO A 90 4.37 11.98 -15.56
C PRO A 90 4.28 10.55 -15.03
N ASN A 91 4.23 9.56 -15.93
CA ASN A 91 4.23 8.14 -15.56
C ASN A 91 5.50 7.75 -14.79
N ALA A 92 6.66 8.20 -15.27
CA ALA A 92 7.94 7.94 -14.62
C ALA A 92 8.02 8.59 -13.24
N ALA A 93 7.54 9.84 -13.10
CA ALA A 93 7.52 10.55 -11.83
C ALA A 93 6.62 9.85 -10.80
N LEU A 94 5.39 9.51 -11.17
CA LEU A 94 4.43 8.83 -10.29
C LEU A 94 4.93 7.45 -9.88
N LEU A 95 5.45 6.65 -10.82
CA LEU A 95 6.00 5.35 -10.49
C LEU A 95 7.25 5.47 -9.60
N SER A 96 8.06 6.50 -9.80
CA SER A 96 9.23 6.77 -8.94
C SER A 96 8.81 7.09 -7.51
N CYS A 97 7.74 7.87 -7.29
CA CYS A 97 7.18 8.09 -5.96
C CYS A 97 6.77 6.77 -5.28
N PHE A 98 6.07 5.89 -6.00
CA PHE A 98 5.68 4.57 -5.50
C PHE A 98 6.90 3.70 -5.15
N VAL A 99 7.90 3.67 -6.04
CA VAL A 99 9.16 2.93 -5.82
C VAL A 99 9.92 3.49 -4.62
N LEU A 100 10.05 4.80 -4.49
CA LEU A 100 10.73 5.45 -3.36
C LEU A 100 10.06 5.10 -2.02
N HIS A 101 8.73 5.13 -1.97
CA HIS A 101 7.99 4.66 -0.79
C HIS A 101 8.39 3.22 -0.43
N TYR A 102 8.37 2.31 -1.40
CA TYR A 102 8.66 0.89 -1.15
C TYR A 102 10.14 0.58 -0.96
N VAL A 103 11.07 1.41 -1.45
CA VAL A 103 12.48 1.36 -1.07
C VAL A 103 12.61 1.62 0.43
N HIS A 104 12.00 2.70 0.92
CA HIS A 104 12.00 2.98 2.35
C HIS A 104 11.29 1.86 3.13
N ARG A 105 10.09 1.45 2.71
CA ARG A 105 9.25 0.50 3.44
C ARG A 105 9.80 -0.93 3.46
N ALA A 106 10.36 -1.41 2.34
CA ALA A 106 10.89 -2.77 2.25
C ALA A 106 12.35 -2.85 2.67
N LEU A 107 13.21 -1.86 2.33
CA LEU A 107 14.66 -1.99 2.50
C LEU A 107 15.24 -1.18 3.66
N ILE A 108 14.55 -0.15 4.15
CA ILE A 108 15.05 0.71 5.25
C ILE A 108 14.30 0.42 6.55
N PHE A 109 12.97 0.50 6.51
CA PHE A 109 12.10 0.38 7.68
C PHE A 109 12.31 -0.90 8.50
N PRO A 110 12.50 -2.11 7.93
CA PRO A 110 12.70 -3.32 8.73
C PRO A 110 13.93 -3.26 9.64
N PHE A 111 14.97 -2.51 9.23
CA PHE A 111 16.18 -2.29 10.02
C PHE A 111 15.99 -1.23 11.11
N LEU A 112 15.01 -0.33 10.95
CA LEU A 112 14.65 0.69 11.96
C LEU A 112 13.73 0.13 13.06
N ILE A 113 13.23 -1.10 12.94
CA ILE A 113 12.37 -1.73 13.95
C ILE A 113 13.17 -1.98 15.24
N ARG A 114 12.85 -1.23 16.31
CA ARG A 114 13.50 -1.33 17.63
C ARG A 114 12.87 -2.39 18.55
N GLN A 115 11.54 -2.56 18.54
CA GLN A 115 10.80 -3.51 19.40
C GLN A 115 9.75 -4.32 18.61
N GLY A 116 10.20 -5.01 17.55
CA GLY A 116 9.30 -5.76 16.68
C GLY A 116 8.78 -7.04 17.33
N LYS A 117 7.49 -7.09 17.68
CA LYS A 117 6.86 -8.35 18.07
C LYS A 117 6.82 -9.31 16.86
N PRO A 118 7.02 -10.63 17.06
CA PRO A 118 6.97 -11.60 15.98
C PRO A 118 5.67 -11.52 15.17
N THR A 119 5.72 -11.85 13.88
CA THR A 119 4.55 -11.80 12.98
C THR A 119 4.02 -13.22 12.74
N PRO A 120 2.72 -13.50 12.90
CA PRO A 120 2.15 -14.80 12.56
C PRO A 120 2.27 -15.11 11.06
N PHE A 121 2.56 -16.37 10.73
CA PHE A 121 2.85 -16.81 9.36
C PHE A 121 1.71 -16.48 8.38
N PHE A 122 0.45 -16.72 8.74
CA PHE A 122 -0.65 -16.42 7.82
C PHE A 122 -0.83 -14.92 7.59
N THR A 123 -0.56 -14.09 8.60
CA THR A 123 -0.58 -12.63 8.45
C THR A 123 0.54 -12.15 7.52
N PHE A 124 1.74 -12.71 7.67
CA PHE A 124 2.86 -12.48 6.76
C PHE A 124 2.52 -12.89 5.32
N LEU A 125 1.94 -14.08 5.13
CA LEU A 125 1.58 -14.59 3.81
C LEU A 125 0.52 -13.71 3.12
N LEU A 126 -0.50 -13.27 3.86
CA LEU A 126 -1.50 -12.33 3.34
C LEU A 126 -0.88 -11.00 2.92
N ALA A 127 0.06 -10.46 3.72
CA ALA A 127 0.78 -9.23 3.38
C ALA A 127 1.66 -9.40 2.13
N LEU A 128 2.35 -10.54 2.00
CA LEU A 128 3.16 -10.88 0.83
C LEU A 128 2.30 -10.94 -0.44
N LEU A 129 1.17 -11.66 -0.40
CA LEU A 129 0.24 -11.77 -1.52
C LEU A 129 -0.36 -10.41 -1.89
N PHE A 130 -0.71 -9.60 -0.89
CA PHE A 130 -1.18 -8.24 -1.09
C PHE A 130 -0.12 -7.37 -1.79
N CYS A 131 1.15 -7.46 -1.39
CA CYS A 131 2.21 -6.66 -2.01
C CYS A 131 2.52 -7.08 -3.45
N ILE A 132 2.43 -8.39 -3.77
CA ILE A 132 2.50 -8.87 -5.15
C ILE A 132 1.35 -8.28 -5.97
N TYR A 133 0.14 -8.38 -5.43
CA TYR A 133 -1.08 -7.90 -6.06
C TYR A 133 -1.04 -6.39 -6.32
N ASN A 134 -0.74 -5.60 -5.30
CA ASN A 134 -0.70 -4.14 -5.39
C ASN A 134 0.47 -3.67 -6.26
N GLY A 135 1.64 -4.29 -6.13
CA GLY A 135 2.80 -3.99 -6.98
C GLY A 135 2.51 -4.25 -8.46
N TYR A 136 1.79 -5.33 -8.77
CA TYR A 136 1.31 -5.59 -10.13
C TYR A 136 0.30 -4.54 -10.59
N LEU A 137 -0.71 -4.24 -9.78
CA LEU A 137 -1.80 -3.32 -10.12
C LEU A 137 -1.27 -1.90 -10.44
N GLN A 138 -0.47 -1.32 -9.54
CA GLN A 138 0.10 0.02 -9.71
C GLN A 138 1.19 0.04 -10.77
N GLY A 139 2.06 -0.98 -10.77
CA GLY A 139 3.13 -1.11 -11.75
C GLY A 139 2.59 -1.19 -13.18
N ARG A 140 1.55 -1.99 -13.41
CA ARG A 140 0.95 -2.17 -14.74
C ARG A 140 0.13 -0.95 -15.17
N SER A 141 -0.67 -0.38 -14.27
CA SER A 141 -1.44 0.85 -14.55
C SER A 141 -0.51 1.99 -14.99
N LEU A 142 0.52 2.31 -14.20
CA LEU A 142 1.42 3.43 -14.50
C LEU A 142 2.40 3.16 -15.64
N SER A 143 2.77 1.90 -15.89
CA SER A 143 3.71 1.57 -16.98
C SER A 143 3.05 1.48 -18.36
N SER A 144 1.74 1.22 -18.46
CA SER A 144 1.14 0.92 -19.77
C SER A 144 -0.30 1.34 -20.00
N TYR A 145 -1.05 1.74 -18.97
CA TYR A 145 -2.47 2.08 -19.15
C TYR A 145 -2.81 3.52 -18.79
N ALA A 146 -2.10 4.12 -17.83
CA ALA A 146 -2.31 5.50 -17.45
C ALA A 146 -1.77 6.46 -18.51
N GLU A 147 -2.64 7.29 -19.06
CA GLU A 147 -2.28 8.28 -20.08
C GLU A 147 -2.39 9.69 -19.51
N TYR A 148 -1.26 10.39 -19.40
CA TYR A 148 -1.20 11.76 -18.90
C TYR A 148 -0.79 12.77 -19.98
N PRO A 149 -1.39 13.98 -20.00
CA PRO A 149 -0.88 15.12 -20.75
C PRO A 149 0.56 15.50 -20.35
N SER A 150 1.30 16.15 -21.24
CA SER A 150 2.70 16.54 -20.99
C SER A 150 2.87 17.55 -19.86
N ASP A 151 1.84 18.33 -19.58
CA ASP A 151 1.75 19.34 -18.53
C ASP A 151 1.14 18.82 -17.22
N TRP A 152 0.87 17.51 -17.09
CA TRP A 152 0.20 16.91 -15.93
C TRP A 152 0.86 17.21 -14.58
N LEU A 153 2.18 17.38 -14.53
CA LEU A 153 2.89 17.77 -13.30
C LEU A 153 2.49 19.16 -12.77
N LYS A 154 1.90 20.01 -13.61
CA LYS A 154 1.35 21.32 -13.24
C LYS A 154 -0.15 21.25 -12.94
N HIS A 155 -0.78 20.10 -13.15
CA HIS A 155 -2.22 19.94 -12.97
C HIS A 155 -2.58 20.07 -11.48
N PRO A 156 -3.70 20.74 -11.14
CA PRO A 156 -4.12 20.91 -9.75
C PRO A 156 -4.22 19.60 -8.95
N CYS A 157 -4.63 18.50 -9.58
CA CYS A 157 -4.70 17.19 -8.92
C CYS A 157 -3.32 16.66 -8.50
N PHE A 158 -2.28 16.90 -9.31
CA PHE A 158 -0.91 16.52 -8.98
C PHE A 158 -0.36 17.36 -7.82
N ILE A 159 -0.62 18.68 -7.84
CA ILE A 159 -0.17 19.62 -6.81
C ILE A 159 -0.90 19.37 -5.48
N ALA A 160 -2.23 19.19 -5.52
CA ALA A 160 -3.04 18.93 -4.34
C ALA A 160 -2.75 17.55 -3.69
N GLY A 161 -2.28 16.58 -4.48
CA GLY A 161 -1.89 15.26 -3.97
C GLY A 161 -0.60 15.24 -3.13
N GLY A 162 0.16 16.34 -3.06
CA GLY A 162 1.46 16.42 -2.38
C GLY A 162 1.43 16.78 -0.88
N MET A 163 0.29 16.73 -0.20
CA MET A 163 0.17 17.26 1.18
C MET A 163 0.65 16.28 2.26
N PHE A 164 1.84 16.54 2.82
CA PHE A 164 2.36 15.90 4.03
C PHE A 164 2.27 16.87 5.21
N GLU A 165 1.47 16.54 6.24
CA GLU A 165 1.71 16.76 7.68
C GLU A 165 0.40 16.74 8.50
N TYR A 166 0.53 16.50 9.82
CA TYR A 166 -0.45 16.74 10.90
C TYR A 166 -1.43 15.64 11.32
N VAL A 167 -1.00 14.61 12.07
CA VAL A 167 -1.80 14.03 13.21
C VAL A 167 -0.96 13.23 14.20
N SER A 168 -1.50 13.03 15.40
CA SER A 168 -0.95 12.21 16.49
C SER A 168 -0.88 10.69 16.21
N GLY A 169 -1.60 10.16 15.21
CA GLY A 169 -1.40 8.85 14.59
C GLY A 169 -0.59 8.96 13.30
N ALA A 170 0.47 9.79 13.34
CA ALA A 170 1.15 10.38 12.19
C ALA A 170 1.49 9.39 11.09
N ASN A 171 1.86 8.16 11.46
CA ASN A 171 2.21 7.13 10.50
C ASN A 171 0.99 6.59 9.75
N PHE A 172 -0.12 6.25 10.42
CA PHE A 172 -1.29 5.68 9.73
C PHE A 172 -2.07 6.73 8.97
N PHE A 173 -2.28 7.91 9.56
CA PHE A 173 -2.92 8.99 8.83
C PHE A 173 -2.01 9.53 7.71
N GLY A 174 -0.71 9.66 7.96
CA GLY A 174 0.26 10.05 6.94
C GLY A 174 0.24 9.09 5.77
N GLU A 175 0.21 7.78 6.03
CA GLU A 175 0.09 6.75 4.98
C GLU A 175 -1.26 6.80 4.26
N ILE A 176 -2.38 7.03 4.97
CA ILE A 176 -3.69 7.22 4.32
C ILE A 176 -3.67 8.46 3.40
N LEU A 177 -3.20 9.60 3.90
CA LEU A 177 -3.09 10.83 3.11
C LEU A 177 -2.15 10.66 1.92
N GLU A 178 -1.01 10.00 2.12
CA GLU A 178 -0.05 9.70 1.07
C GLU A 178 -0.73 8.93 -0.06
N TRP A 179 -1.50 7.89 0.25
CA TRP A 179 -2.17 7.10 -0.79
C TRP A 179 -3.36 7.81 -1.45
N PHE A 180 -4.11 8.63 -0.72
CA PHE A 180 -5.13 9.49 -1.34
C PHE A 180 -4.49 10.57 -2.22
N GLY A 181 -3.38 11.16 -1.79
CA GLY A 181 -2.60 12.11 -2.56
C GLY A 181 -2.02 11.49 -3.82
N PHE A 182 -1.47 10.28 -3.71
CA PHE A 182 -1.01 9.47 -4.84
C PHE A 182 -2.17 9.12 -5.78
N SER A 183 -3.34 8.78 -5.26
CA SER A 183 -4.53 8.52 -6.07
C SER A 183 -5.01 9.75 -6.83
N LEU A 184 -5.00 10.93 -6.21
CA LEU A 184 -5.30 12.19 -6.87
C LEU A 184 -4.25 12.54 -7.94
N ALA A 185 -2.97 12.27 -7.67
CA ALA A 185 -1.89 12.52 -8.61
C ALA A 185 -1.93 11.56 -9.81
N CYS A 186 -2.34 10.30 -9.58
CA CYS A 186 -2.50 9.30 -10.63
C CYS A 186 -3.83 9.41 -11.38
N CYS A 187 -4.91 9.89 -10.74
CA CYS A 187 -6.26 9.87 -11.29
C CYS A 187 -6.66 8.52 -11.92
N THR A 188 -6.22 7.39 -11.35
CA THR A 188 -6.54 6.05 -11.85
C THR A 188 -7.45 5.29 -10.88
N MET A 189 -8.24 4.35 -11.41
CA MET A 189 -9.07 3.47 -10.57
C MET A 189 -8.21 2.58 -9.66
N GLU A 190 -7.06 2.12 -10.15
CA GLU A 190 -6.16 1.25 -9.39
C GLU A 190 -5.59 1.96 -8.15
N SER A 191 -5.16 3.21 -8.31
CA SER A 191 -4.62 4.01 -7.20
C SER A 191 -5.71 4.38 -6.20
N PHE A 192 -6.93 4.68 -6.67
CA PHE A 192 -8.08 4.96 -5.82
C PHE A 192 -8.53 3.74 -5.00
N ALA A 193 -8.61 2.57 -5.65
CA ALA A 193 -8.92 1.31 -4.99
C ALA A 193 -7.92 0.98 -3.87
N PHE A 194 -6.63 1.23 -4.11
CA PHE A 194 -5.60 1.04 -3.11
C PHE A 194 -5.72 2.04 -1.95
N ALA A 195 -5.98 3.32 -2.23
CA ALA A 195 -6.21 4.33 -1.19
C ALA A 195 -7.40 3.95 -0.28
N LEU A 196 -8.52 3.49 -0.86
CA LEU A 196 -9.69 3.02 -0.10
C LEU A 196 -9.39 1.77 0.72
N CYS A 197 -8.69 0.79 0.16
CA CYS A 197 -8.31 -0.42 0.88
C CYS A 197 -7.41 -0.10 2.08
N THR A 198 -6.44 0.80 1.87
CA THR A 198 -5.55 1.30 2.93
C THR A 198 -6.32 2.04 4.01
N LEU A 199 -7.28 2.90 3.65
CA LEU A 199 -8.18 3.56 4.59
C LEU A 199 -8.94 2.55 5.46
N PHE A 200 -9.51 1.50 4.86
CA PHE A 200 -10.27 0.49 5.59
C PHE A 200 -9.39 -0.28 6.59
N ILE A 201 -8.21 -0.72 6.17
CA ILE A 201 -7.31 -1.52 7.01
C ILE A 201 -6.66 -0.65 8.10
N LEU A 202 -6.06 0.47 7.73
CA LEU A 202 -5.36 1.35 8.67
C LEU A 202 -6.34 2.09 9.58
N GLY A 203 -7.50 2.48 9.08
CA GLY A 203 -8.57 3.08 9.90
C GLY A 203 -9.06 2.11 10.98
N SER A 204 -9.27 0.84 10.62
CA SER A 204 -9.64 -0.22 11.58
C SER A 204 -8.52 -0.46 12.61
N ARG A 205 -7.27 -0.49 12.16
CA ARG A 205 -6.09 -0.65 13.04
C ARG A 205 -5.98 0.50 14.04
N ALA A 206 -6.09 1.73 13.55
CA ALA A 206 -5.98 2.92 14.37
C ALA A 206 -7.09 2.99 15.42
N LYS A 207 -8.33 2.59 15.07
CA LYS A 207 -9.43 2.44 16.03
C LYS A 207 -9.06 1.47 17.16
N GLN A 208 -8.58 0.27 16.84
CA GLN A 208 -8.17 -0.72 17.85
C GLN A 208 -7.01 -0.20 18.72
N HIS A 209 -6.03 0.47 18.10
CA HIS A 209 -4.93 1.11 18.82
C HIS A 209 -5.43 2.16 19.81
N HIS A 210 -6.35 3.04 19.39
CA HIS A 210 -6.93 4.08 20.22
C HIS A 210 -7.72 3.50 21.40
N GLN A 211 -8.56 2.48 21.15
CA GLN A 211 -9.29 1.76 22.21
C GLN A 211 -8.33 1.15 23.24
N TRP A 212 -7.26 0.50 22.79
CA TRP A 212 -6.26 -0.06 23.70
C TRP A 212 -5.57 1.01 24.55
N TYR A 213 -5.30 2.20 24.00
CA TYR A 213 -4.70 3.29 24.77
C TYR A 213 -5.64 3.80 25.87
N LEU A 214 -6.93 3.95 25.56
CA LEU A 214 -7.96 4.34 26.53
C LEU A 214 -8.13 3.31 27.66
N GLU A 215 -8.02 2.02 27.34
CA GLU A 215 -8.14 0.93 28.32
C GLU A 215 -6.89 0.75 29.17
N LYS A 216 -5.70 0.97 28.59
CA LYS A 216 -4.43 0.65 29.26
C LYS A 216 -3.91 1.76 30.17
N PHE A 217 -4.15 3.01 29.84
CA PHE A 217 -3.59 4.16 30.53
C PHE A 217 -4.70 5.04 31.08
N GLU A 218 -4.78 5.14 32.41
CA GLU A 218 -5.77 5.97 33.10
C GLU A 218 -5.62 7.46 32.75
N ASP A 219 -4.38 7.93 32.56
CA ASP A 219 -4.04 9.33 32.22
C ASP A 219 -4.10 9.63 30.70
N TYR A 220 -4.58 8.70 29.86
CA TYR A 220 -4.64 8.96 28.42
C TYR A 220 -5.69 10.04 28.10
N PRO A 221 -5.33 11.10 27.32
CA PRO A 221 -6.28 12.16 26.99
C PRO A 221 -7.48 11.64 26.20
N LYS A 222 -8.66 11.60 26.83
CA LYS A 222 -9.91 11.05 26.27
C LYS A 222 -10.47 11.84 25.09
N ASN A 223 -9.97 13.06 24.87
CA ASN A 223 -10.34 13.92 23.74
C ASN A 223 -9.54 13.63 22.46
N ARG A 224 -8.48 12.81 22.52
CA ARG A 224 -7.72 12.40 21.32
C ARG A 224 -8.61 11.56 20.38
N LYS A 225 -8.37 11.70 19.09
CA LYS A 225 -9.07 10.99 18.01
C LYS A 225 -8.19 9.88 17.44
N ALA A 226 -8.80 8.88 16.81
CA ALA A 226 -8.12 7.66 16.39
C ALA A 226 -7.29 7.84 15.09
N VAL A 227 -7.81 8.59 14.11
CA VAL A 227 -7.23 8.70 12.75
C VAL A 227 -7.28 10.12 12.20
N ILE A 228 -8.46 10.74 12.14
CA ILE A 228 -8.69 12.05 11.53
C ILE A 228 -8.69 13.11 12.64
N PRO A 229 -7.82 14.13 12.56
CA PRO A 229 -7.84 15.24 13.50
C PRO A 229 -9.24 15.80 13.67
N PHE A 230 -9.68 15.97 14.91
CA PHE A 230 -10.94 16.63 15.28
C PHE A 230 -12.24 15.91 14.83
N VAL A 231 -12.18 14.84 14.04
CA VAL A 231 -13.36 14.12 13.52
C VAL A 231 -13.46 12.70 14.06
N TYR A 232 -12.45 11.85 13.84
CA TYR A 232 -12.54 10.40 14.07
C TYR A 232 -11.27 9.83 14.68
#